data_AF-A0A345P9S0-F1
#
_entry.id   AF-A0A345P9S0-F1
#
_cell.length_a   1.000
_cell.length_b   1.000
_cell.length_c   1.000
_cell.angle_alpha   90.00
_cell.angle_beta   90.00
_cell.angle_gamma   90.00
#
_symmetry.space_group_name_H-M   'P 1'
#
loop_
_entity.id
_entity.type
_entity.pdbx_description
1 polymer ?
#
loop_
_entity_poly.entity_id
_entity_poly.type
_entity_poly.pdbx_seq_one_letter_code
_entity_poly.pdbx_strand_id
1 'polypeptide(L)'
;MSKSMLYVDFNEMLEPDLVLLSATNDKADINGNKVLLSEGLQVIVYMDDMDDKGNPDNLIAVGVVERNHSSGWSSHVKWCCRIDNDGIRHMSEIRKI
;
A
#
# COMPACT_ATOMS: atom_id res chain seq x y z
N MET A 1 8.49 16.08 -3.58
CA MET A 1 7.14 15.68 -4.04
C MET A 1 6.57 14.76 -2.98
N SER A 2 5.41 15.08 -2.42
CA SER A 2 4.71 14.18 -1.49
C SER A 2 4.28 12.94 -2.27
N LYS A 3 4.90 11.77 -2.02
CA LYS A 3 4.42 10.50 -2.57
C LYS A 3 3.01 10.25 -2.04
N SER A 4 2.06 9.96 -2.91
CA SER A 4 0.69 9.63 -2.50
C SER A 4 0.68 8.36 -1.64
N MET A 5 0.01 8.45 -0.50
CA MET A 5 -0.20 7.33 0.42
C MET A 5 -1.56 6.71 0.16
N LEU A 6 -1.57 5.44 -0.23
CA LEU A 6 -2.78 4.70 -0.61
C LEU A 6 -3.11 3.66 0.46
N TYR A 7 -4.36 3.63 0.92
CA TYR A 7 -4.78 2.67 1.93
C TYR A 7 -4.77 1.23 1.38
N VAL A 8 -4.23 0.27 2.11
CA VAL A 8 -4.32 -1.17 1.82
C VAL A 8 -4.68 -1.94 3.09
N ASP A 9 -5.13 -3.18 2.92
CA ASP A 9 -5.18 -4.15 4.02
C ASP A 9 -3.96 -5.07 3.88
N PHE A 10 -2.99 -4.95 4.79
CA PHE A 10 -1.80 -5.81 4.80
C PHE A 10 -2.11 -7.26 5.21
N ASN A 11 -3.36 -7.60 5.55
CA ASN A 11 -3.80 -8.99 5.67
C ASN A 11 -4.20 -9.59 4.31
N GLU A 12 -4.40 -8.77 3.27
CA GLU A 12 -4.71 -9.19 1.90
C GLU A 12 -3.44 -9.30 1.03
N MET A 13 -2.49 -10.12 1.50
CA MET A 13 -1.23 -10.40 0.78
C MET A 13 -1.40 -11.61 -0.17
N LEU A 14 -0.88 -11.49 -1.38
CA LEU A 14 -0.79 -12.58 -2.36
C LEU A 14 0.55 -13.33 -2.26
N GLU A 15 1.61 -12.60 -1.94
CA GLU A 15 2.98 -13.06 -1.74
C GLU A 15 3.56 -12.29 -0.54
N PRO A 16 4.71 -12.67 0.04
CA PRO A 16 5.30 -11.96 1.19
C PRO A 16 5.51 -10.45 0.98
N ASP A 17 5.64 -10.01 -0.27
CA ASP A 17 5.87 -8.63 -0.68
C ASP A 17 4.81 -8.10 -1.67
N LEU A 18 3.68 -8.79 -1.86
CA LEU A 18 2.65 -8.39 -2.82
C LEU A 18 1.28 -8.21 -2.15
N VAL A 19 0.83 -6.97 -2.02
CA VAL A 19 -0.47 -6.62 -1.41
C VAL A 19 -1.50 -6.22 -2.46
N LEU A 20 -2.77 -6.57 -2.24
CA LEU A 20 -3.88 -6.07 -3.06
C LEU A 20 -4.02 -4.54 -2.92
N LEU A 21 -4.25 -3.83 -4.04
CA LEU A 21 -4.30 -2.36 -4.04
C LEU A 21 -5.65 -1.78 -4.49
N SER A 22 -6.13 -2.14 -5.68
CA SER A 22 -7.39 -1.60 -6.21
C SER A 22 -8.02 -2.47 -7.30
N ALA A 23 -9.36 -2.53 -7.31
CA ALA A 23 -10.14 -3.11 -8.39
C ALA A 23 -10.30 -2.16 -9.60
N THR A 24 -10.11 -0.85 -9.41
CA THR A 24 -10.30 0.19 -10.44
C THR A 24 -8.97 0.81 -10.85
N ASN A 25 -8.97 1.63 -11.92
CA ASN A 25 -7.77 2.33 -12.40
C ASN A 25 -7.36 3.53 -11.54
N ASP A 26 -8.02 3.75 -10.42
CA ASP A 26 -7.73 4.88 -9.56
C ASP A 26 -8.00 4.55 -8.10
N LYS A 27 -7.40 5.34 -7.21
CA LYS A 27 -7.58 5.21 -5.77
C LYS A 27 -7.37 6.57 -5.12
N ALA A 28 -8.16 6.87 -4.10
CA ALA A 28 -7.94 8.07 -3.31
C ALA A 28 -6.70 7.90 -2.43
N ASP A 29 -5.88 8.94 -2.34
CA ASP A 29 -4.81 9.02 -1.34
C ASP A 29 -5.37 9.46 0.03
N ILE A 30 -4.49 9.49 1.03
CA ILE A 30 -4.82 9.92 2.40
C ILE A 30 -5.40 11.35 2.49
N ASN A 31 -5.15 12.21 1.49
CA ASN A 31 -5.69 13.56 1.43
C ASN A 31 -7.00 13.63 0.60
N GLY A 32 -7.49 12.49 0.11
CA GLY A 32 -8.66 12.41 -0.77
C GLY A 32 -8.38 12.73 -2.24
N ASN A 33 -7.11 12.92 -2.64
CA ASN A 33 -6.77 13.18 -4.03
C ASN A 33 -6.86 11.89 -4.85
N LYS A 34 -7.39 11.99 -6.06
CA LYS A 34 -7.46 10.88 -6.99
C LYS A 34 -6.08 10.57 -7.57
N VAL A 35 -5.59 9.35 -7.36
CA VAL A 35 -4.37 8.82 -7.97
C VAL A 35 -4.75 7.85 -9.07
N LEU A 36 -4.30 8.10 -10.31
CA LEU A 36 -4.46 7.15 -11.41
C LEU A 36 -3.38 6.07 -11.29
N LEU A 37 -3.79 4.81 -11.28
CA LEU A 37 -2.92 3.65 -11.14
C LEU A 37 -2.47 3.16 -12.51
N SER A 38 -1.17 2.94 -12.64
CA SER A 38 -0.53 2.36 -13.81
C SER A 38 0.64 1.49 -13.38
N GLU A 39 0.93 0.47 -14.16
CA GLU A 39 2.11 -0.38 -13.95
C GLU A 39 3.40 0.46 -13.87
N GLY A 40 4.26 0.15 -12.90
CA GLY A 40 5.50 0.89 -12.67
C GLY A 40 5.35 2.17 -11.83
N LEU A 41 4.14 2.58 -11.45
CA LEU A 41 3.94 3.75 -10.59
C LEU A 41 4.45 3.46 -9.16
N GLN A 42 5.39 4.26 -8.66
CA GLN A 42 5.85 4.15 -7.28
C GLN A 42 4.88 4.85 -6.33
N VAL A 43 4.46 4.16 -5.27
CA VAL A 43 3.52 4.64 -4.26
C VAL A 43 4.02 4.34 -2.85
N ILE A 44 3.42 5.01 -1.86
CA ILE A 44 3.46 4.54 -0.47
C ILE A 44 2.09 3.90 -0.21
N VAL A 45 2.08 2.73 0.41
CA VAL A 45 0.86 2.11 0.91
C VAL A 45 0.84 2.18 2.43
N TYR A 46 -0.36 2.28 3.02
CA TYR A 46 -0.52 2.31 4.46
C TYR A 46 -1.73 1.53 4.93
N MET A 47 -1.68 1.08 6.18
CA MET A 47 -2.82 0.55 6.93
C MET A 47 -2.82 1.21 8.31
N ASP A 48 -3.99 1.52 8.83
CA ASP A 48 -4.09 2.12 10.16
C ASP A 48 -3.62 1.13 11.23
N ASP A 49 -2.83 1.62 12.17
CA ASP A 49 -2.29 0.84 13.26
C ASP A 49 -2.00 1.75 14.47
N MET A 50 -1.82 1.16 15.65
CA MET A 50 -1.54 1.89 16.89
C MET A 50 -0.28 1.37 17.56
N ASP A 51 0.48 2.26 18.19
CA ASP A 51 1.59 1.87 19.06
C ASP A 51 1.11 1.22 20.37
N ASP A 52 2.03 0.69 21.16
CA ASP A 52 1.75 0.07 22.47
C ASP A 52 1.08 1.01 23.49
N LYS A 53 1.06 2.32 23.21
CA LYS A 53 0.44 3.35 24.05
C LYS A 53 -0.92 3.80 23.51
N GLY A 54 -1.39 3.21 22.40
CA GLY A 54 -2.65 3.57 21.74
C GLY A 54 -2.59 4.84 20.90
N ASN A 55 -1.40 5.35 20.58
CA ASN A 55 -1.25 6.46 19.65
C ASN A 55 -1.25 5.94 18.19
N PRO A 56 -1.79 6.70 17.23
CA PRO A 56 -1.72 6.31 15.82
C PRO A 56 -0.26 6.15 15.35
N ASP A 57 0.06 4.96 14.82
CA ASP A 57 1.37 4.65 14.24
C ASP A 57 1.21 3.68 13.06
N ASN A 58 0.56 4.17 12.01
CA ASN A 58 0.21 3.42 10.81
C ASN A 58 1.36 2.56 10.30
N LEU A 59 1.04 1.35 9.88
CA LEU A 59 1.94 0.53 9.09
C LEU A 59 2.05 1.12 7.69
N ILE A 60 3.26 1.15 7.14
CA ILE A 60 3.54 1.70 5.83
C ILE A 60 4.54 0.83 5.07
N ALA A 61 4.49 0.93 3.74
CA ALA A 61 5.48 0.34 2.86
C ALA A 61 5.65 1.20 1.60
N VAL A 62 6.86 1.21 1.03
CA VAL A 62 7.10 1.77 -0.30
C VAL A 62 6.99 0.62 -1.30
N GLY A 63 6.36 0.87 -2.44
CA GLY A 63 6.23 -0.16 -3.45
C GLY A 63 5.92 0.38 -4.84
N VAL A 64 5.78 -0.56 -5.78
CA VAL A 64 5.50 -0.30 -7.18
C VAL A 64 4.18 -0.97 -7.56
N VAL A 65 3.33 -0.23 -8.25
CA VAL A 65 2.06 -0.75 -8.77
C VAL A 65 2.34 -1.77 -9.88
N GLU A 66 1.78 -2.97 -9.73
CA GLU A 66 1.82 -4.02 -10.75
C GLU A 66 0.41 -4.55 -11.05
N ARG A 67 0.23 -5.08 -12.26
CA ARG A 67 -1.04 -5.70 -12.64
C ARG A 67 -1.21 -7.01 -11.88
N ASN A 68 -2.39 -7.21 -11.31
CA ASN A 68 -2.74 -8.49 -10.72
C ASN A 68 -2.93 -9.55 -11.82
N HIS A 69 -2.20 -10.64 -11.73
CA HIS A 69 -2.33 -11.82 -12.58
C HIS A 69 -2.82 -13.06 -11.83
N SER A 70 -3.09 -12.94 -10.52
CA SER A 70 -3.55 -14.05 -9.70
C SER A 70 -4.97 -14.49 -10.07
N SER A 71 -5.19 -15.80 -10.01
CA SER A 71 -6.51 -16.42 -10.13
C SER A 71 -7.06 -16.77 -8.74
N GLY A 72 -8.38 -16.81 -8.59
CA GLY A 72 -9.05 -17.24 -7.35
C GLY A 72 -9.66 -16.08 -6.59
N TRP A 73 -9.56 -16.09 -5.27
CA TRP A 73 -10.25 -15.14 -4.39
C TRP A 73 -9.91 -13.66 -4.70
N SER A 74 -8.70 -13.39 -5.18
CA SER A 74 -8.17 -12.06 -5.50
C SER A 74 -8.44 -11.60 -6.94
N SER A 75 -9.08 -12.41 -7.79
CA SER A 75 -9.24 -12.10 -9.23
C SER A 75 -10.11 -10.87 -9.51
N HIS A 76 -10.83 -10.37 -8.51
CA HIS A 76 -11.63 -9.16 -8.58
C HIS A 76 -10.79 -7.88 -8.40
N VAL A 77 -9.54 -8.00 -7.92
CA VAL A 77 -8.60 -6.89 -7.78
C VAL A 77 -7.74 -6.78 -9.03
N LYS A 78 -7.59 -5.56 -9.55
CA LYS A 78 -6.89 -5.28 -10.80
C LYS A 78 -5.42 -4.94 -10.61
N TRP A 79 -5.11 -4.24 -9.53
CA TRP A 79 -3.78 -3.75 -9.21
C TRP A 79 -3.33 -4.27 -7.86
N CYS A 80 -2.06 -4.63 -7.79
CA CYS A 80 -1.35 -4.92 -6.56
C CYS A 80 -0.23 -3.89 -6.37
N CYS A 81 0.35 -3.87 -5.18
CA CYS A 81 1.56 -3.12 -4.88
C CYS A 81 2.65 -4.10 -4.46
N ARG A 82 3.74 -4.15 -5.22
CA ARG A 82 4.96 -4.89 -4.88
C ARG A 82 5.80 -4.04 -3.94
N ILE A 83 5.89 -4.46 -2.69
CA ILE A 83 6.62 -3.81 -1.61
C ILE A 83 8.12 -3.98 -1.85
N ASP A 84 8.91 -2.94 -1.57
CA ASP A 84 10.36 -3.00 -1.67
C ASP A 84 11.03 -3.75 -0.50
N ASN A 85 12.35 -3.87 -0.55
CA ASN A 85 13.12 -4.61 0.44
C ASN A 85 13.10 -4.00 1.85
N ASP A 86 12.61 -2.77 2.02
CA ASP A 86 12.47 -2.16 3.35
C ASP A 86 11.22 -2.72 4.08
N GLY A 87 10.35 -3.44 3.38
CA GLY A 87 9.19 -4.13 3.95
C GLY A 87 8.13 -3.19 4.56
N ILE A 88 7.21 -3.81 5.29
CA ILE A 88 6.19 -3.12 6.09
C ILE A 88 6.82 -2.70 7.42
N ARG A 89 6.65 -1.44 7.79
CA ARG A 89 7.24 -0.82 8.98
C ARG A 89 6.30 0.20 9.60
N HIS A 90 6.50 0.54 10.87
CA HIS A 90 5.72 1.61 11.48
C HIS A 90 6.14 2.97 10.92
N MET A 91 5.17 3.87 10.76
CA MET A 91 5.38 5.24 10.27
C MET A 91 6.40 6.00 11.13
N SER A 92 6.41 5.74 12.45
CA SER A 92 7.36 6.32 13.40
C SER A 92 8.82 5.92 13.13
N GLU A 93 9.09 4.79 12.48
CA GLU A 93 10.44 4.35 12.11
C GLU A 93 11.06 5.23 11.00
N ILE A 94 10.24 5.78 10.11
CA ILE A 94 10.71 6.72 9.07
C ILE A 94 11.01 8.11 9.65
N ARG A 95 10.33 8.52 10.72
CA ARG A 95 10.47 9.88 11.30
C ARG A 95 11.72 10.06 12.16
N LYS A 96 12.58 9.04 12.32
CA LYS A 96 13.79 9.10 13.15
C LYS A 96 15.05 9.63 12.43
N ILE A 97 14.88 10.37 11.32
CA ILE A 97 15.99 10.97 10.55
C ILE A 97 16.05 12.48 10.80
#